data_AF-A0A932TR46-F1
#
_entry.id   AF-A0A932TR46-F1
#
_cell.length_a   1.000
_cell.length_b   1.000
_cell.length_c   1.000
_cell.angle_alpha   90.00
_cell.angle_beta   90.00
_cell.angle_gamma   90.00
#
_symmetry.space_group_name_H-M   'P 1'
#
loop_
_entity.id
_entity.type
_entity.pdbx_description
1 polymer ?
#
loop_
_entity_poly.entity_id
_entity_poly.type
_entity_poly.pdbx_seq_one_letter_code
_entity_poly.pdbx_strand_id
1 'polypeptide(L)'
;MRPILVPQRKRRRGGGRARRHLGGTLKRLCVTAAAVLLAGWLLMAALRPFLMDYQEVAELRKLEVKLAQAEVENEALRRRIGVLNTPKGIEVEARRLGWVRHGEILIQTSETPPSPPPAATPPLNAVRSREGLVNRAHRLASRTLARLRGSAPPGP
;
A
#
# COMPACT_ATOMS: atom_id res chain seq x y z
N MET A 1 -58.53 86.00 -14.87
CA MET A 1 -58.73 84.54 -14.88
C MET A 1 -57.43 83.87 -15.30
N ARG A 2 -56.78 83.11 -14.40
CA ARG A 2 -55.53 82.38 -14.70
C ARG A 2 -55.83 80.89 -14.74
N PRO A 3 -55.50 80.15 -15.81
CA PRO A 3 -55.76 78.72 -15.88
C PRO A 3 -54.78 77.95 -14.99
N ILE A 4 -55.34 77.05 -14.17
CA ILE A 4 -54.60 76.17 -13.27
C ILE A 4 -54.02 75.02 -14.10
N LEU A 5 -52.70 74.97 -14.23
CA LEU A 5 -51.98 73.86 -14.85
C LEU A 5 -51.89 72.68 -13.86
N VAL A 6 -52.66 71.64 -14.13
CA VAL A 6 -52.59 70.37 -13.41
C VAL A 6 -51.43 69.53 -13.97
N PRO A 7 -50.39 69.20 -13.19
CA PRO A 7 -49.31 68.36 -13.68
C PRO A 7 -49.78 66.91 -13.82
N GLN A 8 -49.82 66.43 -15.07
CA GLN A 8 -50.03 65.03 -15.41
C GLN A 8 -48.92 64.14 -14.82
N ARG A 9 -49.22 63.46 -13.71
CA ARG A 9 -48.34 62.43 -13.13
C ARG A 9 -48.28 61.21 -14.06
N LYS A 10 -47.21 61.13 -14.84
CA LYS A 10 -46.84 59.98 -15.69
C LYS A 10 -46.61 58.73 -14.82
N ARG A 11 -47.66 57.92 -14.64
CA ARG A 11 -47.59 56.62 -13.95
C ARG A 11 -46.71 55.66 -14.75
N ARG A 12 -45.43 55.52 -14.37
CA ARG A 12 -44.53 54.48 -14.88
C ARG A 12 -44.98 53.10 -14.37
N ARG A 13 -45.97 52.49 -15.02
CA ARG A 13 -46.26 51.05 -14.90
C ARG A 13 -45.46 50.30 -15.96
N GLY A 14 -44.31 49.77 -15.59
CA GLY A 14 -43.51 48.96 -16.53
C GLY A 14 -42.25 48.42 -15.87
N GLY A 15 -42.35 47.27 -15.23
CA GLY A 15 -41.17 46.60 -14.65
C GLY A 15 -41.40 45.24 -13.98
N GLY A 16 -42.62 44.69 -13.99
CA GLY A 16 -42.97 43.51 -13.19
C GLY A 16 -42.76 42.14 -13.85
N ARG A 17 -42.38 42.06 -15.13
CA ARG A 17 -42.29 40.77 -15.86
C ARG A 17 -40.86 40.23 -16.03
N ALA A 18 -39.84 41.08 -16.09
CA ALA A 18 -38.44 40.64 -16.25
C ALA A 18 -37.88 39.91 -15.01
N ARG A 19 -38.36 40.22 -13.80
CA ARG A 19 -37.90 39.55 -12.57
C ARG A 19 -38.38 38.11 -12.39
N ARG A 20 -39.38 37.65 -13.14
CA ARG A 20 -39.93 36.29 -12.95
C ARG A 20 -39.08 35.21 -13.63
N HIS A 21 -38.37 35.54 -14.71
CA HIS A 21 -37.51 34.58 -15.42
C HIS A 21 -36.12 34.43 -14.78
N LEU A 22 -35.56 35.49 -14.20
CA LEU A 22 -34.27 35.44 -13.49
C LEU A 22 -34.29 34.54 -12.25
N GLY A 23 -35.44 34.49 -11.55
CA GLY A 23 -35.60 33.60 -10.39
C GLY A 23 -35.64 32.11 -10.77
N GLY A 24 -36.06 31.78 -11.99
CA GLY A 24 -36.13 30.40 -12.47
C GLY A 24 -34.76 29.83 -12.85
N THR A 25 -33.90 30.64 -13.49
CA THR A 25 -32.55 30.23 -13.86
C THR A 25 -31.64 30.06 -12.65
N LEU A 26 -31.72 30.99 -11.68
CA LEU A 26 -30.93 30.89 -10.44
C LEU A 26 -31.29 29.64 -9.63
N LYS A 27 -32.58 29.30 -9.54
CA LYS A 27 -33.05 28.07 -8.88
C LYS A 27 -32.50 26.82 -9.56
N ARG A 28 -32.50 26.77 -10.89
CA ARG A 28 -31.94 25.64 -11.64
C ARG A 28 -30.45 25.48 -11.38
N LEU A 29 -29.70 26.58 -11.38
CA LEU A 29 -28.27 26.57 -11.06
C LEU A 29 -27.99 26.07 -9.64
N CYS A 30 -28.75 26.51 -8.64
CA CYS A 30 -28.62 26.01 -7.27
C CYS A 30 -28.90 24.50 -7.19
N VAL A 31 -29.95 24.02 -7.86
CA VAL A 31 -30.29 22.58 -7.85
C VAL A 31 -29.20 21.76 -8.53
N THR A 32 -28.67 22.21 -9.67
CA THR A 32 -27.57 21.51 -10.34
C THR A 32 -26.29 21.51 -9.50
N ALA A 33 -25.97 22.63 -8.86
CA ALA A 33 -24.80 22.71 -7.98
C ALA A 33 -24.94 21.76 -6.77
N ALA A 34 -26.11 21.73 -6.14
CA ALA A 34 -26.42 20.81 -5.06
C ALA A 34 -26.33 19.34 -5.51
N ALA A 35 -26.85 19.02 -6.70
CA ALA A 35 -26.78 17.67 -7.25
C ALA A 35 -25.33 17.23 -7.52
N VAL A 36 -24.49 18.11 -8.09
CA VAL A 36 -23.07 17.82 -8.33
C VAL A 36 -22.31 17.62 -7.02
N LEU A 37 -22.56 18.46 -6.01
CA LEU A 37 -21.98 18.31 -4.68
C LEU A 37 -22.40 16.98 -4.03
N LEU A 38 -23.67 16.63 -4.11
CA LEU A 38 -24.19 15.37 -3.57
C LEU A 38 -23.56 14.16 -4.28
N ALA A 39 -23.48 14.19 -5.60
CA ALA A 39 -22.85 13.13 -6.39
C ALA A 39 -21.36 12.98 -6.07
N GLY A 40 -20.64 14.10 -5.96
CA GLY A 40 -19.23 14.10 -5.56
C GLY A 40 -19.02 13.56 -4.14
N TRP A 41 -19.91 13.91 -3.21
CA TRP A 41 -19.87 13.40 -1.83
C TRP A 41 -20.15 11.90 -1.76
N LEU A 42 -21.16 11.42 -2.47
CA LEU A 42 -21.48 9.99 -2.58
C LEU A 42 -20.33 9.20 -3.20
N LEU A 43 -19.69 9.74 -4.25
CA LEU A 43 -18.53 9.12 -4.87
C LEU A 43 -17.38 8.99 -3.88
N MET A 44 -17.04 10.06 -3.15
CA MET A 44 -16.01 10.01 -2.10
C MET A 44 -16.34 9.02 -0.97
N ALA A 45 -17.61 8.96 -0.55
CA ALA A 45 -18.07 8.00 0.44
C ALA A 45 -17.94 6.55 -0.05
N ALA A 46 -18.21 6.30 -1.33
CA ALA A 46 -18.08 4.98 -1.95
C ALA A 46 -16.62 4.56 -2.15
N LEU A 47 -15.69 5.50 -2.41
CA LEU A 47 -14.27 5.17 -2.56
C LEU A 47 -13.55 4.92 -1.23
N ARG A 48 -13.97 5.56 -0.13
CA ARG A 48 -13.37 5.38 1.20
C ARG A 48 -13.16 3.93 1.65
N PRO A 49 -14.17 3.03 1.59
CA PRO A 49 -13.99 1.64 2.04
C PRO A 49 -12.91 0.91 1.23
N PHE A 50 -12.85 1.12 -0.09
CA PHE A 50 -11.83 0.49 -0.92
C PHE A 50 -10.41 0.91 -0.55
N LEU A 51 -10.19 2.17 -0.16
CA LEU A 51 -8.86 2.62 0.27
C LEU A 51 -8.47 2.06 1.65
N MET A 52 -9.44 1.85 2.55
CA MET A 52 -9.18 1.29 3.88
C MET A 52 -8.91 -0.22 3.79
N ASP A 53 -9.66 -0.96 2.97
CA ASP A 53 -9.48 -2.40 2.77
C ASP A 53 -8.06 -2.76 2.32
N TYR A 54 -7.44 -1.94 1.47
CA TYR A 54 -6.06 -2.21 1.03
C TYR A 54 -5.04 -2.12 2.17
N GLN A 55 -5.21 -1.18 3.10
CA GLN A 55 -4.32 -1.03 4.25
C GLN A 55 -4.54 -2.18 5.23
N GLU A 56 -5.81 -2.50 5.52
CA GLU A 56 -6.18 -3.59 6.43
C GLU A 56 -5.70 -4.94 5.90
N VAL A 57 -5.87 -5.24 4.61
CA VAL A 57 -5.36 -6.48 4.00
C VAL A 57 -3.83 -6.55 4.07
N ALA A 58 -3.13 -5.43 3.87
CA ALA A 58 -1.68 -5.40 3.99
C ALA A 58 -1.22 -5.63 5.44
N GLU A 59 -1.93 -5.10 6.42
CA GLU A 59 -1.66 -5.32 7.84
C GLU A 59 -1.96 -6.76 8.26
N LEU A 60 -3.09 -7.32 7.83
CA LEU A 60 -3.44 -8.73 8.04
C LEU A 60 -2.34 -9.65 7.50
N ARG A 61 -1.88 -9.44 6.26
CA ARG A 61 -0.77 -10.22 5.69
C ARG A 61 0.52 -10.09 6.49
N LYS A 62 0.86 -8.90 6.98
CA LYS A 62 2.04 -8.70 7.83
C LYS A 62 1.90 -9.45 9.15
N LEU A 63 0.72 -9.43 9.75
CA LEU A 63 0.43 -10.13 11.00
C LEU A 63 0.47 -11.65 10.81
N GLU A 64 -0.10 -12.17 9.73
CA GLU A 64 -0.02 -13.60 9.35
C GLU A 64 1.42 -14.06 9.19
N VAL A 65 2.26 -13.30 8.50
CA VAL A 65 3.69 -13.63 8.34
C VAL A 65 4.41 -13.65 9.69
N LYS A 66 4.14 -12.67 10.57
CA LYS A 66 4.73 -12.64 11.91
C LYS A 66 4.27 -13.82 12.76
N LEU A 67 3.00 -14.21 12.66
CA LEU A 67 2.44 -15.35 13.37
C LEU A 67 3.13 -16.64 12.91
N ALA A 68 3.23 -16.86 11.59
CA ALA A 68 3.93 -18.01 11.03
C ALA A 68 5.41 -18.07 11.46
N GLN A 69 6.11 -16.93 11.50
CA GLN A 69 7.50 -16.87 11.99
C GLN A 69 7.58 -17.26 13.48
N ALA A 70 6.70 -16.71 14.31
CA ALA A 70 6.65 -17.01 15.73
C ALA A 70 6.33 -18.50 16.01
N GLU A 71 5.45 -19.11 15.21
CA GLU A 71 5.15 -20.54 15.31
C GLU A 71 6.35 -21.41 14.96
N VAL A 72 7.05 -21.11 13.86
CA VAL A 72 8.29 -21.81 13.48
C VAL A 72 9.35 -21.69 14.56
N GLU A 73 9.53 -20.51 15.14
CA GLU A 73 10.45 -20.29 16.26
C GLU A 73 10.03 -21.07 17.50
N ASN A 74 8.74 -21.08 17.84
CA ASN A 74 8.23 -21.83 18.98
C ASN A 74 8.45 -23.34 18.81
N GLU A 75 8.17 -23.88 17.63
CA GLU A 75 8.46 -25.28 17.32
C GLU A 75 9.94 -25.60 17.41
N ALA A 76 10.81 -24.75 16.87
CA ALA A 76 12.26 -24.94 16.96
C ALA A 76 12.74 -24.94 18.42
N LEU A 77 12.22 -24.03 19.24
CA LEU A 77 12.51 -23.97 20.67
C LEU A 77 12.00 -25.22 21.41
N ARG A 78 10.78 -25.69 21.11
CA ARG A 78 10.23 -26.93 21.69
C ARG A 78 11.11 -28.13 21.36
N ARG A 79 11.55 -28.25 20.10
CA ARG A 79 12.48 -29.31 19.68
C ARG A 79 13.80 -29.21 20.45
N ARG A 80 14.35 -27.99 20.62
CA ARG A 80 15.59 -27.76 21.37
C ARG A 80 15.45 -28.11 22.85
N ILE A 81 14.34 -27.74 23.49
CA ILE A 81 14.02 -28.13 24.88
C ILE A 81 13.93 -29.66 24.98
N GLY A 82 13.26 -30.32 24.02
CA GLY A 82 13.17 -31.78 23.99
C GLY A 82 14.55 -32.45 23.94
N VAL A 83 15.48 -31.93 23.14
CA VAL A 83 16.86 -32.43 23.09
C VAL A 83 17.58 -32.18 24.42
N LEU A 84 17.51 -30.96 24.95
CA LEU A 84 18.20 -30.56 26.18
C LEU A 84 17.65 -31.24 27.44
N ASN A 85 16.42 -31.74 27.43
CA ASN A 85 15.87 -32.50 28.56
C ASN A 85 16.43 -33.93 28.65
N THR A 86 17.16 -34.40 27.65
CA THR A 86 17.81 -35.72 27.70
C THR A 86 19.20 -35.64 28.32
N PRO A 87 19.65 -36.62 29.11
CA PRO A 87 21.00 -36.63 29.68
C PRO A 87 22.10 -36.46 28.63
N LYS A 88 21.92 -37.12 27.47
CA LYS A 88 22.83 -37.02 26.32
C LYS A 88 22.83 -35.64 25.70
N GLY A 89 21.68 -34.98 25.58
CA GLY A 89 21.58 -33.62 25.07
C GLY A 89 22.24 -32.59 25.97
N ILE A 90 22.12 -32.74 27.29
CA ILE A 90 22.82 -31.92 28.28
C ILE A 90 24.34 -32.07 28.12
N GLU A 91 24.84 -33.30 28.00
CA GLU A 91 26.27 -33.57 27.82
C GLU A 91 26.82 -32.95 26.53
N VAL A 92 26.07 -33.03 25.43
CA VAL A 92 26.46 -32.43 24.14
C VAL A 92 26.53 -30.90 24.23
N GLU A 93 25.52 -30.25 24.81
CA GLU A 93 25.52 -28.79 24.96
C GLU A 93 26.56 -28.33 25.99
N ALA A 94 26.79 -29.08 27.06
CA ALA A 94 27.84 -28.82 28.04
C ALA A 94 29.23 -28.87 27.38
N ARG A 95 29.52 -29.90 26.58
CA ARG A 95 30.79 -30.00 25.83
C ARG A 95 30.93 -28.89 24.79
N ARG A 96 29.84 -28.50 24.12
CA ARG A 96 29.83 -27.37 23.17
C ARG A 96 30.18 -26.05 23.85
N LEU A 97 29.74 -25.87 25.09
CA LEU A 97 30.05 -24.73 25.94
C LEU A 97 31.42 -24.85 26.63
N GLY A 98 32.19 -25.92 26.39
CA GLY A 98 33.52 -26.14 26.95
C GLY A 98 33.54 -26.73 28.36
N TRP A 99 32.39 -27.15 28.89
CA TRP A 99 32.32 -27.83 30.17
C TRP A 99 32.67 -29.31 30.00
N VAL A 100 33.54 -29.80 30.88
CA VAL A 100 34.04 -31.19 30.87
C VAL A 100 33.83 -31.80 32.25
N ARG A 101 33.68 -33.12 32.32
CA ARG A 101 33.55 -33.81 33.60
C ARG A 101 34.87 -33.75 34.37
N HIS A 102 34.81 -33.75 35.70
CA HIS A 102 36.01 -33.80 36.53
C HIS A 102 36.82 -35.07 36.20
N GLY A 103 38.09 -34.90 35.81
CA GLY A 103 38.98 -36.00 35.39
C GLY A 103 39.02 -36.27 33.88
N GLU A 104 38.22 -35.57 33.06
CA GLU A 104 38.29 -35.63 31.60
C GLU A 104 39.13 -34.46 31.05
N ILE A 105 39.96 -34.72 30.02
CA ILE A 105 40.80 -33.71 29.35
C ILE A 105 40.15 -33.35 28.02
N LEU A 106 39.87 -32.07 27.78
CA LEU A 106 39.33 -31.58 26.51
C LEU A 106 40.44 -31.60 25.45
N ILE A 107 40.38 -32.56 24.52
CA ILE A 107 41.28 -32.60 23.37
C ILE A 107 40.62 -31.79 22.24
N GLN A 108 41.10 -30.58 21.99
CA GLN A 108 40.74 -29.84 20.77
C GLN A 108 41.56 -30.41 19.62
N THR A 109 40.97 -31.32 18.85
CA THR A 109 41.52 -31.64 17.53
C THR A 109 41.30 -30.43 16.63
N SER A 110 42.39 -29.79 16.21
CA SER A 110 42.42 -28.83 15.11
C SER A 110 42.18 -29.57 13.79
N GLU A 111 41.09 -30.30 13.69
CA GLU A 111 40.65 -30.88 12.44
C GLU A 111 40.08 -29.74 11.62
N THR A 112 40.92 -29.24 10.70
CA THR A 112 40.50 -28.29 9.68
C THR A 112 39.29 -28.93 8.98
N PRO A 113 38.10 -28.31 9.00
CA PRO A 113 36.91 -28.92 8.42
C PRO A 113 37.24 -29.35 6.99
N PRO A 114 36.81 -30.55 6.56
CA PRO A 114 37.06 -31.00 5.20
C PRO A 114 36.57 -29.89 4.27
N SER A 115 37.49 -29.40 3.43
CA SER A 115 37.21 -28.33 2.49
C SER A 115 35.89 -28.68 1.79
N PRO A 116 34.87 -27.81 1.82
CA PRO A 116 33.62 -28.11 1.16
C PRO A 116 33.95 -28.50 -0.29
N PRO A 117 33.33 -29.57 -0.85
CA PRO A 117 33.55 -29.93 -2.24
C PRO A 117 33.43 -28.66 -3.08
N PRO A 118 34.37 -28.41 -4.00
CA PRO A 118 34.47 -27.14 -4.71
C PRO A 118 33.08 -26.75 -5.16
N ALA A 119 32.58 -25.66 -4.58
CA ALA A 119 31.21 -25.21 -4.76
C ALA A 119 30.91 -25.32 -6.25
N ALA A 120 29.99 -26.24 -6.60
CA ALA A 120 29.52 -26.41 -7.95
C ALA A 120 29.26 -25.00 -8.47
N THR A 121 30.10 -24.58 -9.41
CA THR A 121 30.03 -23.25 -10.01
C THR A 121 28.57 -23.11 -10.41
N PRO A 122 27.80 -22.15 -9.86
CA PRO A 122 26.41 -22.01 -10.24
C PRO A 122 26.40 -21.91 -11.76
N PRO A 123 25.61 -22.72 -12.48
CA PRO A 123 25.65 -22.70 -13.94
C PRO A 123 25.46 -21.25 -14.35
N LEU A 124 26.37 -20.72 -15.18
CA LEU A 124 26.39 -19.33 -15.65
C LEU A 124 25.00 -18.84 -16.15
N ASN A 125 24.12 -19.79 -16.48
CA ASN A 125 22.74 -19.58 -16.90
C ASN A 125 21.79 -19.14 -15.77
N ALA A 126 22.03 -19.50 -14.50
CA ALA A 126 21.17 -19.14 -13.37
C ALA A 126 21.31 -17.65 -12.99
N VAL A 127 22.51 -17.09 -13.09
CA VAL A 127 22.75 -15.66 -12.86
C VAL A 127 22.20 -14.82 -14.02
N ARG A 128 22.35 -15.29 -15.26
CA ARG A 128 21.79 -14.63 -16.47
C ARG A 128 20.26 -14.53 -16.45
N SER A 129 19.59 -15.50 -15.84
CA SER A 129 18.12 -15.55 -15.77
C SER A 129 17.54 -14.51 -14.80
N ARG A 130 18.25 -14.15 -13.73
CA ARG A 130 17.82 -13.07 -12.81
C ARG A 130 17.97 -11.69 -13.44
N GLU A 131 19.07 -11.42 -14.13
CA GLU A 131 19.30 -10.12 -14.78
C GLU A 131 18.32 -9.87 -15.93
N GLY A 132 17.96 -10.91 -16.69
CA GLY A 132 16.96 -10.82 -17.75
C GLY A 132 15.56 -10.44 -17.24
N LEU A 133 15.18 -10.93 -16.06
CA LEU A 133 13.87 -10.69 -15.46
C LEU A 133 13.74 -9.26 -14.92
N VAL A 134 14.79 -8.75 -14.26
CA VAL A 134 14.84 -7.35 -13.78
C VAL A 134 14.81 -6.38 -14.95
N ASN A 135 15.58 -6.63 -16.02
CA ASN A 135 15.57 -5.79 -17.22
C ASN A 135 14.22 -5.81 -17.96
N ARG A 136 13.49 -6.93 -17.92
CA ARG A 136 12.16 -7.04 -18.52
C ARG A 136 11.11 -6.28 -17.72
N ALA A 137 11.16 -6.35 -16.39
CA ALA A 137 10.29 -5.57 -15.51
C ALA A 137 10.49 -4.06 -15.71
N HIS A 138 11.75 -3.61 -15.80
CA HIS A 138 12.07 -2.20 -16.02
C HIS A 138 11.56 -1.68 -17.38
N ARG A 139 11.64 -2.48 -18.45
CA ARG A 139 11.08 -2.11 -19.78
C ARG A 139 9.56 -2.04 -19.81
N LEU A 140 8.88 -2.91 -19.06
CA LEU A 140 7.42 -2.87 -18.97
C LEU A 140 6.95 -1.64 -18.18
N ALA A 141 7.61 -1.31 -17.08
CA ALA A 141 7.30 -0.12 -16.29
C ALA A 141 7.55 1.20 -17.05
N SER A 142 8.59 1.26 -17.87
CA SER A 142 8.85 2.45 -18.70
C SER A 142 7.88 2.56 -19.89
N ARG A 143 7.39 1.44 -20.45
CA ARG A 143 6.33 1.44 -21.48
C ARG A 143 4.98 1.92 -20.94
N THR A 144 4.60 1.54 -19.73
CA THR A 144 3.34 2.00 -19.13
C THR A 144 3.39 3.50 -18.82
N LEU A 145 4.51 4.02 -18.32
CA LEU A 145 4.71 5.45 -18.10
C LEU A 145 4.72 6.27 -19.39
N ALA A 146 5.36 5.78 -20.46
CA ALA A 146 5.34 6.45 -21.76
C ALA A 146 3.92 6.52 -22.37
N ARG A 147 3.10 5.48 -22.16
CA ARG A 147 1.71 5.45 -22.64
C ARG A 147 0.79 6.43 -21.91
N LEU A 148 1.06 6.67 -20.63
CA LEU A 148 0.33 7.67 -19.82
C LEU A 148 0.76 9.11 -20.15
N ARG A 149 2.00 9.34 -20.61
CA ARG A 149 2.50 10.68 -20.95
C ARG A 149 2.13 11.13 -22.38
N GLY A 150 1.81 10.19 -23.27
CA GLY A 150 1.43 10.47 -24.66
C GLY A 150 -0.07 10.68 -24.92
N SER A 151 -0.94 10.56 -23.90
CA SER A 151 -2.39 10.73 -24.07
C SER A 151 -2.91 12.09 -23.56
N ALA A 152 -2.08 13.12 -23.58
CA ALA A 152 -2.56 14.50 -23.46
C ALA A 152 -3.01 14.95 -24.85
N PRO A 153 -4.33 15.16 -25.11
CA PRO A 153 -4.78 15.73 -26.36
C PRO A 153 -4.19 17.15 -26.49
N PRO A 154 -3.66 17.53 -27.66
CA PRO A 154 -3.27 18.90 -27.89
C PRO A 154 -4.53 19.78 -27.95
N GLY A 155 -4.60 20.78 -27.07
CA GLY A 155 -5.35 22.00 -27.34
C GLY A 155 -6.09 22.58 -26.14
N PRO A 156 -6.65 23.79 -26.29
CA PRO A 156 -6.51 24.73 -27.41
C PRO A 156 -5.36 25.75 -27.23
#